data_AF-A0A1M6TRN8-F1
#
_entry.id   AF-A0A1M6TRN8-F1
#
_cell.length_a   1.000
_cell.length_b   1.000
_cell.length_c   1.000
_cell.angle_alpha   90.00
_cell.angle_beta   90.00
_cell.angle_gamma   90.00
#
_symmetry.space_group_name_H-M   'P 1'
#
loop_
_entity.id
_entity.type
_entity.pdbx_description
1 polymer ?
#
loop_
_entity_poly.entity_id
_entity_poly.type
_entity_poly.pdbx_seq_one_letter_code
_entity_poly.pdbx_strand_id
1 'polypeptide(L)'
;MKVLFSIITLFLSLNFCIAQKLLNSWSQQNIENYTKEMYDEAQKLSPSELLEKNLNDQYWSEVFLTLNASVNNYSKDVNYLQSLTEQLTNKTETKLKGTSRLIIWDRISNGDIIFEGKGLIIDNDLFTVAGRANQILQNLTSKNFGNVSINSTEKELEILKINWKDYLKGKSVNGYEQEENKNAKIPEISNLAAIKALIISLQDNLSKEQITKNCLKKVYNLEEMPKDKGSSATYCNPDTYTNAYINILFGNKNNDDLKDAKWWLVFWNKNQNNLVWNSEKEIYEVKK
;
A
#
# COMPACT_ATOMS: atom_id res chain seq x y z
N MET A 1 -46.25 4.27 -10.36
CA MET A 1 -45.28 3.34 -9.75
C MET A 1 -43.89 3.86 -10.06
N LYS A 2 -43.35 4.73 -9.20
CA LYS A 2 -42.02 5.34 -9.36
C LYS A 2 -41.07 4.59 -8.43
N VAL A 3 -40.23 3.73 -8.96
CA VAL A 3 -39.05 3.25 -8.24
C VAL A 3 -37.91 4.17 -8.67
N LEU A 4 -37.70 5.22 -7.89
CA LEU A 4 -36.54 6.09 -8.00
C LEU A 4 -35.40 5.32 -7.32
N PHE A 5 -34.53 4.70 -8.10
CA PHE A 5 -33.26 4.18 -7.60
C PHE A 5 -32.39 5.38 -7.22
N SER A 6 -32.42 5.77 -5.94
CA SER A 6 -31.45 6.69 -5.39
C SER A 6 -30.09 6.00 -5.39
N ILE A 7 -29.27 6.29 -6.40
CA ILE A 7 -27.83 6.04 -6.36
C ILE A 7 -27.28 6.96 -5.27
N ILE A 8 -27.14 6.43 -4.06
CA ILE A 8 -26.37 7.07 -2.99
C ILE A 8 -24.91 6.94 -3.40
N THR A 9 -24.40 7.93 -4.14
CA THR A 9 -22.96 8.12 -4.31
C THR A 9 -22.46 8.68 -2.99
N LEU A 10 -22.09 7.80 -2.07
CA LEU A 10 -21.41 8.16 -0.83
C LEU A 10 -20.02 8.67 -1.20
N PHE A 11 -19.90 9.96 -1.52
CA PHE A 11 -18.64 10.68 -1.51
C PHE A 11 -18.20 10.79 -0.04
N LEU A 12 -17.64 9.71 0.50
CA LEU A 12 -16.75 9.81 1.65
C LEU A 12 -15.60 10.69 1.18
N SER A 13 -15.52 11.89 1.71
CA SER A 13 -14.35 12.75 1.61
C SER A 13 -13.16 11.94 2.10
N LEU A 14 -12.42 11.35 1.15
CA LEU A 14 -11.08 10.82 1.37
C LEU A 14 -10.23 12.02 1.77
N ASN A 15 -10.21 12.34 3.06
CA ASN A 15 -9.06 13.01 3.67
C ASN A 15 -7.92 12.03 3.49
N PHE A 16 -7.23 12.11 2.34
CA PHE A 16 -6.02 11.36 2.10
C PHE A 16 -5.07 11.72 3.23
N CYS A 17 -4.88 10.75 4.14
CA CYS A 17 -4.01 10.89 5.28
C CYS A 17 -2.55 10.90 4.77
N ILE A 18 -1.66 11.52 5.53
CA ILE A 18 -0.27 11.83 5.11
C ILE A 18 0.53 10.58 4.67
N ALA A 19 0.14 9.37 5.08
CA ALA A 19 0.81 8.10 4.76
C ALA A 19 -0.03 7.15 3.88
N GLN A 20 -1.06 7.66 3.19
CA GLN A 20 -1.90 6.88 2.29
C GLN A 20 -1.96 7.51 0.91
N LYS A 21 -1.65 6.72 -0.13
CA LYS A 21 -1.67 7.18 -1.52
C LYS A 21 -2.47 6.22 -2.38
N LEU A 22 -3.04 6.73 -3.47
CA LEU A 22 -3.84 5.93 -4.38
C LEU A 22 -3.06 5.69 -5.68
N LEU A 23 -2.74 4.43 -5.98
CA LEU A 23 -2.16 4.07 -7.28
C LEU A 23 -3.23 3.49 -8.18
N ASN A 24 -3.87 4.36 -8.98
CA ASN A 24 -4.96 4.04 -9.91
C ASN A 24 -6.18 3.34 -9.27
N SER A 25 -7.36 3.57 -9.83
CA SER A 25 -8.65 2.85 -9.56
C SER A 25 -8.67 1.96 -8.30
N TRP A 26 -9.14 2.53 -7.18
CA TRP A 26 -9.38 1.83 -5.93
C TRP A 26 -10.71 2.26 -5.33
N SER A 27 -11.37 1.32 -4.66
CA SER A 27 -12.50 1.57 -3.79
C SER A 27 -12.55 0.52 -2.69
N GLN A 28 -13.27 0.80 -1.61
CA GLN A 28 -13.50 -0.16 -0.53
C GLN A 28 -14.15 -1.47 -1.04
N GLN A 29 -14.94 -1.39 -2.11
CA GLN A 29 -15.56 -2.56 -2.76
C GLN A 29 -14.55 -3.52 -3.38
N ASN A 30 -13.29 -3.11 -3.50
CA ASN A 30 -12.22 -3.94 -4.04
C ASN A 30 -11.40 -4.65 -2.96
N ILE A 31 -11.72 -4.46 -1.67
CA ILE A 31 -11.08 -5.19 -0.58
C ILE A 31 -11.68 -6.59 -0.51
N GLU A 32 -10.81 -7.60 -0.51
CA GLU A 32 -11.24 -8.99 -0.40
C GLU A 32 -11.95 -9.25 0.93
N ASN A 33 -13.05 -9.99 0.90
CA ASN A 33 -13.83 -10.34 2.09
C ASN A 33 -14.36 -9.13 2.88
N TYR A 34 -14.61 -8.01 2.20
CA TYR A 34 -15.25 -6.83 2.79
C TYR A 34 -16.76 -6.82 2.49
N THR A 35 -17.59 -6.63 3.52
CA THR A 35 -19.03 -6.40 3.36
C THR A 35 -19.48 -5.14 4.11
N LYS A 36 -20.66 -4.63 3.75
CA LYS A 36 -21.25 -3.49 4.44
C LYS A 36 -21.57 -3.82 5.90
N GLU A 37 -22.04 -5.04 6.16
CA GLU A 37 -22.36 -5.51 7.50
C GLU A 37 -21.11 -5.50 8.39
N MET A 38 -19.98 -5.99 7.88
CA MET A 38 -18.70 -5.92 8.60
C MET A 38 -18.28 -4.48 8.90
N TYR A 39 -18.51 -3.57 7.96
CA TYR A 39 -18.26 -2.14 8.18
C TYR A 39 -19.13 -1.57 9.30
N ASP A 40 -20.45 -1.78 9.22
CA ASP A 40 -21.43 -1.27 10.18
C ASP A 40 -21.21 -1.86 11.58
N GLU A 41 -20.73 -3.10 11.70
CA GLU A 41 -20.31 -3.73 12.95
C GLU A 41 -19.02 -3.12 13.50
N ALA A 42 -18.01 -2.94 12.66
CA ALA A 42 -16.74 -2.32 13.07
C ALA A 42 -16.93 -0.91 13.64
N GLN A 43 -17.90 -0.14 13.11
CA GLN A 43 -18.19 1.21 13.62
C GLN A 43 -18.73 1.23 15.06
N LYS A 44 -19.15 0.09 15.62
CA LYS A 44 -19.70 0.00 16.98
C LYS A 44 -18.66 -0.41 18.02
N LEU A 45 -17.45 -0.77 17.59
CA LEU A 45 -16.39 -1.25 18.48
C LEU A 45 -15.88 -0.14 19.39
N SER A 46 -15.63 -0.49 20.65
CA SER A 46 -15.00 0.36 21.66
C SER A 46 -13.50 0.56 21.41
N PRO A 47 -12.85 1.57 22.04
CA PRO A 47 -11.40 1.73 21.95
C PRO A 47 -10.62 0.48 22.37
N SER A 48 -11.04 -0.21 23.44
CA SER A 48 -10.39 -1.45 23.90
C SER A 48 -10.48 -2.58 22.89
N GLU A 49 -11.62 -2.73 22.22
CA GLU A 49 -11.79 -3.75 21.18
C GLU A 49 -10.94 -3.42 19.94
N LEU A 50 -10.87 -2.15 19.55
CA LEU A 50 -10.00 -1.72 18.43
C LEU A 50 -8.51 -1.93 18.75
N LEU A 51 -8.08 -1.67 19.99
CA LEU A 51 -6.72 -1.96 20.43
C LEU A 51 -6.41 -3.46 20.35
N GLU A 52 -7.34 -4.31 20.78
CA GLU A 52 -7.19 -5.77 20.70
C GLU A 52 -7.15 -6.26 19.25
N LYS A 53 -8.00 -5.70 18.38
CA LYS A 53 -7.97 -6.01 16.95
C LYS A 53 -6.64 -5.60 16.30
N ASN A 54 -6.07 -4.46 16.69
CA ASN A 54 -4.75 -4.03 16.20
C ASN A 54 -3.65 -5.08 16.46
N LEU A 55 -3.72 -5.77 17.61
CA LEU A 55 -2.79 -6.81 18.01
C LEU A 55 -2.93 -8.11 17.20
N ASN A 56 -4.16 -8.46 16.81
CA ASN A 56 -4.49 -9.84 16.41
C ASN A 56 -5.01 -10.01 14.98
N ASP A 57 -5.54 -8.96 14.34
CA ASP A 57 -6.17 -9.08 13.02
C ASP A 57 -5.21 -9.67 11.98
N GLN A 58 -5.72 -10.57 11.14
CA GLN A 58 -4.91 -11.34 10.19
C GLN A 58 -5.32 -11.10 8.73
N TYR A 59 -6.42 -10.40 8.49
CA TYR A 59 -6.85 -10.04 7.15
C TYR A 59 -6.72 -8.54 6.91
N TRP A 60 -6.34 -8.19 5.68
CA TRP A 60 -6.29 -6.80 5.26
C TRP A 60 -7.65 -6.09 5.46
N SER A 61 -8.77 -6.78 5.19
CA SER A 61 -10.10 -6.24 5.42
C SER A 61 -10.37 -5.89 6.89
N GLU A 62 -9.95 -6.73 7.82
CA GLU A 62 -10.10 -6.50 9.26
C GLU A 62 -9.26 -5.31 9.71
N VAL A 63 -7.99 -5.25 9.30
CA VAL A 63 -7.12 -4.11 9.59
C VAL A 63 -7.72 -2.83 9.02
N PHE A 64 -8.17 -2.86 7.76
CA PHE A 64 -8.82 -1.71 7.13
C PHE A 64 -10.04 -1.23 7.92
N LEU A 65 -10.88 -2.15 8.39
CA LEU A 65 -12.04 -1.84 9.23
C LEU A 65 -11.62 -1.19 10.56
N THR A 66 -10.61 -1.74 11.21
CA THR A 66 -10.03 -1.18 12.45
C THR A 66 -9.49 0.23 12.23
N LEU A 67 -8.78 0.48 11.11
CA LEU A 67 -8.31 1.82 10.74
C LEU A 67 -9.49 2.80 10.57
N ASN A 68 -10.54 2.42 9.84
CA ASN A 68 -11.68 3.29 9.56
C ASN A 68 -12.52 3.59 10.82
N ALA A 69 -12.85 2.55 11.59
CA ALA A 69 -13.62 2.70 12.83
C ALA A 69 -12.89 3.58 13.85
N SER A 70 -11.56 3.47 13.92
CA SER A 70 -10.73 4.36 14.74
C SER A 70 -10.93 5.81 14.36
N VAL A 71 -10.77 6.14 13.08
CA VAL A 71 -10.84 7.51 12.57
C VAL A 71 -12.23 8.13 12.74
N ASN A 72 -13.27 7.36 12.42
CA ASN A 72 -14.65 7.85 12.43
C ASN A 72 -15.15 8.17 13.84
N ASN A 73 -14.69 7.42 14.85
CA ASN A 73 -15.28 7.46 16.20
C ASN A 73 -14.36 8.05 17.27
N TYR A 74 -13.03 7.98 17.11
CA TYR A 74 -12.09 8.16 18.23
C TYR A 74 -10.98 9.19 17.96
N SER A 75 -11.15 10.08 16.99
CA SER A 75 -10.17 11.15 16.66
C SER A 75 -9.83 12.10 17.82
N LYS A 76 -10.69 12.18 18.85
CA LYS A 76 -10.51 13.06 20.02
C LYS A 76 -10.22 12.31 21.32
N ASP A 77 -10.15 10.97 21.29
CA ASP A 77 -9.92 10.17 22.50
C ASP A 77 -8.41 10.11 22.83
N VAL A 78 -7.99 10.92 23.79
CA VAL A 78 -6.59 11.01 24.23
C VAL A 78 -6.09 9.70 24.83
N ASN A 79 -6.94 8.96 25.56
CA ASN A 79 -6.54 7.70 26.18
C ASN A 79 -6.32 6.61 25.13
N TYR A 80 -7.14 6.61 24.08
CA TYR A 80 -6.96 5.74 22.93
C TYR A 80 -5.65 6.05 22.19
N LEU A 81 -5.36 7.33 21.91
CA LEU A 81 -4.10 7.77 21.31
C LEU A 81 -2.88 7.36 22.15
N GLN A 82 -2.95 7.50 23.47
CA GLN A 82 -1.89 7.06 24.37
C GLN A 82 -1.70 5.54 24.31
N SER A 83 -2.77 4.77 24.31
CA SER A 83 -2.73 3.32 24.23
C SER A 83 -2.13 2.82 22.90
N LEU A 84 -2.50 3.44 21.78
CA LEU A 84 -1.88 3.18 20.48
C LEU A 84 -0.38 3.50 20.49
N THR A 85 0.00 4.61 21.12
CA THR A 85 1.41 5.00 21.27
C THR A 85 2.22 3.95 22.03
N GLU A 86 1.62 3.27 23.02
CA GLU A 86 2.29 2.18 23.73
C GLU A 86 2.57 0.95 22.84
N GLN A 87 1.75 0.70 21.81
CA GLN A 87 1.90 -0.41 20.88
C GLN A 87 2.97 -0.19 19.80
N LEU A 88 3.54 1.02 19.66
CA LEU A 88 4.52 1.35 18.62
C LEU A 88 5.82 0.55 18.68
N THR A 89 6.14 -0.04 19.83
CA THR A 89 7.35 -0.85 20.00
C THR A 89 7.06 -2.36 19.91
N ASN A 90 5.80 -2.72 19.68
CA ASN A 90 5.40 -4.11 19.45
C ASN A 90 5.65 -4.50 17.98
N LYS A 91 6.74 -5.23 17.76
CA LYS A 91 7.13 -5.74 16.44
C LYS A 91 6.44 -7.04 16.03
N THR A 92 5.46 -7.51 16.80
CA THR A 92 4.75 -8.76 16.47
C THR A 92 4.14 -8.64 15.08
N GLU A 93 4.48 -9.60 14.23
CA GLU A 93 3.93 -9.71 12.89
C GLU A 93 2.71 -10.64 12.91
N THR A 94 1.61 -10.17 12.33
CA THR A 94 0.45 -10.97 12.00
C THR A 94 0.39 -11.06 10.49
N LYS A 95 0.68 -12.25 9.94
CA LYS A 95 0.77 -12.48 8.50
C LYS A 95 -0.55 -12.12 7.82
N LEU A 96 -0.59 -10.96 7.16
CA LEU A 96 -1.80 -10.46 6.52
C LEU A 96 -2.19 -11.30 5.31
N LYS A 97 -3.48 -11.65 5.26
CA LYS A 97 -4.13 -12.36 4.16
C LYS A 97 -5.08 -11.43 3.42
N GLY A 98 -5.47 -11.83 2.21
CA GLY A 98 -6.41 -11.06 1.38
C GLY A 98 -5.86 -9.68 1.02
N THR A 99 -4.56 -9.58 0.78
CA THR A 99 -3.84 -8.32 0.52
C THR A 99 -4.06 -7.78 -0.89
N SER A 100 -5.10 -8.25 -1.60
CA SER A 100 -5.47 -7.68 -2.89
C SER A 100 -5.72 -6.18 -2.72
N ARG A 101 -5.20 -5.38 -3.65
CA ARG A 101 -5.25 -3.91 -3.62
C ARG A 101 -4.52 -3.23 -2.46
N LEU A 102 -3.81 -3.95 -1.60
CA LEU A 102 -2.88 -3.37 -0.64
C LEU A 102 -1.50 -3.25 -1.30
N ILE A 103 -0.88 -2.08 -1.18
CA ILE A 103 0.48 -1.84 -1.67
C ILE A 103 1.32 -1.40 -0.47
N ILE A 104 2.30 -2.23 -0.10
CA ILE A 104 3.39 -1.88 0.79
C ILE A 104 4.65 -2.29 0.04
N TRP A 105 5.42 -1.32 -0.45
CA TRP A 105 6.49 -1.58 -1.42
C TRP A 105 7.54 -2.58 -0.91
N ASP A 106 7.87 -2.52 0.37
CA ASP A 106 8.80 -3.47 0.99
C ASP A 106 8.24 -4.90 1.07
N ARG A 107 6.93 -5.05 1.34
CA ARG A 107 6.23 -6.35 1.37
C ARG A 107 5.98 -6.93 -0.02
N ILE A 108 5.97 -6.10 -1.06
CA ILE A 108 6.02 -6.60 -2.45
C ILE A 108 7.43 -7.09 -2.77
N SER A 109 8.44 -6.31 -2.39
CA SER A 109 9.84 -6.61 -2.67
C SER A 109 10.35 -7.89 -2.00
N ASN A 110 9.75 -8.30 -0.88
CA ASN A 110 10.11 -9.54 -0.18
C ASN A 110 9.20 -10.73 -0.53
N GLY A 111 8.13 -10.51 -1.31
CA GLY A 111 7.20 -11.55 -1.76
C GLY A 111 5.99 -11.82 -0.86
N ASP A 112 5.75 -11.03 0.21
CA ASP A 112 4.57 -11.18 1.08
C ASP A 112 3.28 -10.68 0.42
N ILE A 113 3.39 -9.69 -0.49
CA ILE A 113 2.27 -9.15 -1.27
C ILE A 113 2.53 -9.36 -2.76
N ILE A 114 1.52 -9.87 -3.47
CA ILE A 114 1.50 -9.88 -4.93
C ILE A 114 1.03 -8.51 -5.43
N PHE A 115 1.86 -7.83 -6.21
CA PHE A 115 1.48 -6.57 -6.83
C PHE A 115 0.53 -6.79 -8.01
N GLU A 116 -0.61 -6.12 -7.99
CA GLU A 116 -1.65 -6.23 -9.03
C GLU A 116 -1.77 -4.97 -9.90
N GLY A 117 -0.81 -4.05 -9.82
CA GLY A 117 -0.80 -2.85 -10.65
C GLY A 117 -1.65 -1.68 -10.16
N LYS A 118 -2.56 -1.89 -9.21
CA LYS A 118 -3.41 -0.83 -8.66
C LYS A 118 -3.85 -1.13 -7.23
N GLY A 119 -4.05 -0.08 -6.44
CA GLY A 119 -4.44 -0.23 -5.05
C GLY A 119 -4.18 0.98 -4.16
N LEU A 120 -4.34 0.76 -2.87
CA LEU A 120 -4.03 1.70 -1.81
C LEU A 120 -2.60 1.45 -1.33
N ILE A 121 -1.76 2.47 -1.45
CA ILE A 121 -0.40 2.48 -0.92
C ILE A 121 -0.46 2.92 0.53
N ILE A 122 0.17 2.12 1.39
CA ILE A 122 0.38 2.40 2.80
C ILE A 122 1.89 2.37 3.05
N ASP A 123 2.44 3.47 3.57
CA ASP A 123 3.87 3.55 3.85
C ASP A 123 4.27 2.80 5.14
N ASN A 124 3.33 2.60 6.07
CA ASN A 124 3.55 1.77 7.25
C ASN A 124 3.40 0.27 6.97
N ASP A 125 4.21 -0.53 7.62
CA ASP A 125 4.15 -1.98 7.56
C ASP A 125 2.97 -2.53 8.39
N LEU A 126 1.80 -2.61 7.74
CA LEU A 126 0.57 -3.10 8.35
C LEU A 126 0.60 -4.60 8.73
N PHE A 127 1.65 -5.34 8.39
CA PHE A 127 1.84 -6.70 8.90
C PHE A 127 2.25 -6.69 10.37
N THR A 128 2.78 -5.57 10.88
CA THR A 128 3.20 -5.44 12.28
C THR A 128 2.20 -4.64 13.11
N VAL A 129 2.10 -4.98 14.40
CA VAL A 129 1.31 -4.21 15.37
C VAL A 129 1.75 -2.74 15.40
N ALA A 130 3.07 -2.50 15.46
CA ALA A 130 3.64 -1.15 15.43
C ALA A 130 3.22 -0.35 14.20
N GLY A 131 3.28 -0.93 13.01
CA GLY A 131 2.95 -0.23 11.77
C GLY A 131 1.47 0.13 11.68
N ARG A 132 0.57 -0.76 12.13
CA ARG A 132 -0.86 -0.43 12.22
C ARG A 132 -1.13 0.65 13.25
N ALA A 133 -0.51 0.57 14.44
CA ALA A 133 -0.68 1.58 15.48
C ALA A 133 -0.22 2.96 14.98
N ASN A 134 0.93 3.03 14.31
CA ASN A 134 1.43 4.27 13.72
C ASN A 134 0.50 4.79 12.63
N GLN A 135 -0.03 3.92 11.76
CA GLN A 135 -1.00 4.30 10.74
C GLN A 135 -2.28 4.91 11.35
N ILE A 136 -2.80 4.32 12.43
CA ILE A 136 -3.97 4.86 13.14
C ILE A 136 -3.64 6.23 13.72
N LEU A 137 -2.50 6.38 14.41
CA LEU A 137 -2.08 7.67 14.98
C LEU A 137 -1.94 8.76 13.91
N GLN A 138 -1.31 8.44 12.78
CA GLN A 138 -1.19 9.37 11.65
C GLN A 138 -2.56 9.78 11.09
N ASN A 139 -3.48 8.81 10.95
CA ASN A 139 -4.82 9.09 10.44
C ASN A 139 -5.66 9.93 11.42
N LEU A 140 -5.60 9.66 12.72
CA LEU A 140 -6.37 10.38 13.74
C LEU A 140 -5.89 11.82 13.92
N THR A 141 -4.59 12.07 13.79
CA THR A 141 -3.98 13.35 14.15
C THR A 141 -3.56 14.19 12.96
N SER A 142 -3.52 13.60 11.76
CA SER A 142 -2.92 14.22 10.56
C SER A 142 -1.49 14.71 10.83
N LYS A 143 -0.72 13.99 11.65
CA LYS A 143 0.70 14.22 11.90
C LYS A 143 1.51 13.02 11.44
N ASN A 144 2.73 13.26 10.99
CA ASN A 144 3.68 12.22 10.63
C ASN A 144 5.00 12.48 11.35
N PHE A 145 5.49 11.51 12.12
CA PHE A 145 6.77 11.57 12.84
C PHE A 145 7.74 10.46 12.37
N GLY A 146 7.40 9.78 11.28
CA GLY A 146 8.12 8.64 10.73
C GLY A 146 7.15 7.53 10.33
N ASN A 147 7.65 6.61 9.50
CA ASN A 147 6.94 5.41 9.09
C ASN A 147 7.58 4.17 9.72
N VAL A 148 6.78 3.15 9.99
CA VAL A 148 7.26 1.83 10.42
C VAL A 148 7.45 0.98 9.16
N SER A 149 8.65 0.44 8.96
CA SER A 149 8.95 -0.51 7.87
C SER A 149 9.19 -1.90 8.44
N ILE A 150 9.26 -2.90 7.55
CA ILE A 150 9.65 -4.27 7.93
C ILE A 150 11.03 -4.33 8.60
N ASN A 151 11.90 -3.36 8.30
CA ASN A 151 13.26 -3.28 8.83
C ASN A 151 13.41 -2.35 10.03
N SER A 152 12.32 -1.74 10.53
CA SER A 152 12.40 -0.82 11.66
C SER A 152 13.02 -1.48 12.89
N THR A 153 14.04 -0.83 13.43
CA THR A 153 14.76 -1.25 14.62
C THR A 153 14.02 -0.86 15.90
N GLU A 154 14.29 -1.54 17.00
CA GLU A 154 13.70 -1.18 18.31
C GLU A 154 14.01 0.27 18.69
N LYS A 155 15.22 0.74 18.41
CA LYS A 155 15.64 2.12 18.66
C LYS A 155 14.80 3.13 17.87
N GLU A 156 14.55 2.88 16.59
CA GLU A 156 13.72 3.75 15.75
C GLU A 156 12.27 3.78 16.25
N LEU A 157 11.73 2.63 16.65
CA LEU A 157 10.37 2.54 17.20
C LEU A 157 10.24 3.25 18.56
N GLU A 158 11.25 3.16 19.42
CA GLU A 158 11.29 3.92 20.68
C GLU A 158 11.36 5.43 20.43
N ILE A 159 12.16 5.89 19.46
CA ILE A 159 12.20 7.30 19.07
C ILE A 159 10.83 7.76 18.55
N LEU A 160 10.20 6.97 17.68
CA LEU A 160 8.86 7.25 17.15
C LEU A 160 7.82 7.33 18.29
N LYS A 161 7.88 6.40 19.24
CA LYS A 161 7.04 6.39 20.44
C LYS A 161 7.24 7.64 21.31
N ILE A 162 8.49 8.06 21.53
CA ILE A 162 8.80 9.29 22.27
C ILE A 162 8.22 10.51 21.56
N ASN A 163 8.40 10.62 20.23
CA ASN A 163 7.85 11.70 19.42
C ASN A 163 6.33 11.81 19.57
N TRP A 164 5.61 10.67 19.49
CA TRP A 164 4.17 10.64 19.72
C TRP A 164 3.80 11.05 21.15
N LYS A 165 4.49 10.54 22.18
CA LYS A 165 4.24 10.94 23.58
C LYS A 165 4.43 12.43 23.81
N ASP A 166 5.48 13.00 23.21
CA ASP A 166 5.79 14.42 23.34
C ASP A 166 4.75 15.29 22.62
N TYR A 167 4.33 14.90 21.42
CA TYR A 167 3.23 15.55 20.70
C TYR A 167 1.92 15.53 21.51
N LEU A 168 1.53 14.37 22.05
CA LEU A 168 0.31 14.23 22.86
C LEU A 168 0.35 15.02 24.18
N LYS A 169 1.54 15.40 24.65
CA LYS A 169 1.75 16.31 25.78
C LYS A 169 1.77 17.80 25.39
N GLY A 170 1.53 18.12 24.11
CA GLY A 170 1.54 19.48 23.59
C GLY A 170 2.94 20.05 23.31
N LYS A 171 3.99 19.20 23.29
CA LYS A 171 5.32 19.65 22.90
C LYS A 171 5.42 19.76 21.37
N SER A 172 6.29 20.67 20.92
CA SER A 172 6.65 20.76 19.51
C SER A 172 7.55 19.59 19.12
N VAL A 173 7.16 18.87 18.06
CA VAL A 173 7.91 17.76 17.48
C VAL A 173 7.98 18.00 15.98
N ASN A 174 9.18 17.87 15.41
CA ASN A 174 9.37 18.04 13.98
C ASN A 174 8.66 16.93 13.22
N GLY A 175 7.89 17.31 12.20
CA GLY A 175 7.26 16.35 11.30
C GLY A 175 8.30 15.62 10.45
N TYR A 176 7.96 14.41 10.05
CA TYR A 176 8.67 13.65 9.03
C TYR A 176 8.04 13.95 7.67
N GLU A 177 8.87 14.39 6.72
CA GLU A 177 8.52 14.53 5.31
C GLU A 177 9.27 13.48 4.51
N GLN A 178 8.54 12.68 3.75
CA GLN A 178 9.15 11.72 2.84
C GLN A 178 9.63 12.45 1.59
N GLU A 179 10.84 12.12 1.13
CA GLU A 179 11.32 12.59 -0.17
C GLU A 179 10.42 12.05 -1.29
N GLU A 180 9.83 12.97 -2.05
CA GLU A 180 8.97 12.65 -3.18
C GLU A 180 9.46 13.33 -4.44
N ASN A 181 9.53 12.57 -5.53
CA ASN A 181 9.76 13.12 -6.86
C ASN A 181 8.45 13.69 -7.39
N LYS A 182 8.05 14.88 -6.88
CA LYS A 182 6.74 15.50 -7.17
C LYS A 182 6.50 15.81 -8.65
N ASN A 183 7.56 15.93 -9.44
CA ASN A 183 7.51 16.12 -10.89
C ASN A 183 7.41 14.80 -11.67
N ALA A 184 7.40 13.64 -11.00
CA ALA A 184 7.19 12.37 -11.66
C ALA A 184 5.77 12.30 -12.25
N LYS A 185 5.63 11.63 -13.41
CA LYS A 185 4.31 11.39 -14.02
C LYS A 185 3.35 10.62 -13.12
N ILE A 186 3.91 9.75 -12.26
CA ILE A 186 3.18 9.01 -11.23
C ILE A 186 4.04 9.08 -9.95
N PRO A 187 3.85 10.09 -9.09
CA PRO A 187 4.66 10.28 -7.88
C PRO A 187 4.64 9.07 -6.94
N GLU A 188 3.53 8.33 -6.89
CA GLU A 188 3.30 7.18 -6.03
C GLU A 188 4.28 6.02 -6.23
N ILE A 189 4.80 5.86 -7.45
CA ILE A 189 5.75 4.79 -7.83
C ILE A 189 7.17 5.31 -8.01
N SER A 190 7.40 6.59 -7.71
CA SER A 190 8.63 7.29 -8.11
C SER A 190 9.79 7.13 -7.16
N ASN A 191 9.64 6.40 -6.05
CA ASN A 191 10.73 6.15 -5.11
C ASN A 191 11.46 4.83 -5.41
N LEU A 192 12.69 4.68 -4.91
CA LEU A 192 13.52 3.49 -5.17
C LEU A 192 12.89 2.19 -4.63
N ALA A 193 12.15 2.23 -3.52
CA ALA A 193 11.49 1.05 -2.98
C ALA A 193 10.39 0.56 -3.92
N ALA A 194 9.61 1.47 -4.52
CA ALA A 194 8.62 1.15 -5.54
C ALA A 194 9.28 0.55 -6.80
N ILE A 195 10.40 1.10 -7.27
CA ILE A 195 11.12 0.54 -8.43
C ILE A 195 11.58 -0.89 -8.15
N LYS A 196 12.19 -1.12 -6.99
CA LYS A 196 12.59 -2.46 -6.56
C LYS A 196 11.39 -3.41 -6.57
N ALA A 197 10.30 -3.00 -5.95
CA ALA A 197 9.07 -3.77 -5.86
C ALA A 197 8.51 -4.13 -7.23
N LEU A 198 8.47 -3.17 -8.17
CA LEU A 198 8.02 -3.40 -9.54
C LEU A 198 8.91 -4.43 -10.24
N ILE A 199 10.23 -4.28 -10.17
CA ILE A 199 11.18 -5.21 -10.81
C ILE A 199 11.09 -6.62 -10.23
N ILE A 200 10.97 -6.75 -8.90
CA ILE A 200 10.75 -8.03 -8.23
C ILE A 200 9.39 -8.63 -8.62
N SER A 201 8.34 -7.79 -8.69
CA SER A 201 7.01 -8.25 -9.05
C SER A 201 6.93 -8.79 -10.48
N LEU A 202 7.80 -8.36 -11.41
CA LEU A 202 7.85 -8.92 -12.77
C LEU A 202 8.36 -10.36 -12.84
N GLN A 203 9.06 -10.85 -11.80
CA GLN A 203 9.64 -12.19 -11.84
C GLN A 203 8.56 -13.28 -11.81
N ASP A 204 8.90 -14.46 -12.32
CA ASP A 204 7.99 -15.62 -12.32
C ASP A 204 7.54 -15.95 -10.89
N ASN A 205 6.25 -16.23 -10.73
CA ASN A 205 5.66 -16.51 -9.43
C ASN A 205 4.42 -17.41 -9.59
N LEU A 206 4.44 -18.58 -8.94
CA LEU A 206 3.39 -19.58 -9.04
C LEU A 206 2.02 -19.06 -8.60
N SER A 207 1.97 -18.19 -7.59
CA SER A 207 0.71 -17.58 -7.14
C SER A 207 0.16 -16.59 -8.18
N LYS A 208 1.02 -15.79 -8.83
CA LYS A 208 0.61 -14.94 -9.97
C LYS A 208 0.07 -15.76 -11.14
N GLU A 209 0.73 -16.86 -11.48
CA GLU A 209 0.26 -17.77 -12.54
C GLU A 209 -1.11 -18.35 -12.20
N GLN A 210 -1.32 -18.78 -10.96
CA GLN A 210 -2.60 -19.33 -10.51
C GLN A 210 -3.71 -18.27 -10.56
N ILE A 211 -3.44 -17.03 -10.12
CA ILE A 211 -4.37 -15.91 -10.20
C ILE A 211 -4.76 -15.65 -11.67
N THR A 212 -3.76 -15.62 -12.54
CA THR A 212 -3.97 -15.39 -13.99
C THR A 212 -4.84 -16.49 -14.59
N LYS A 213 -4.51 -17.76 -14.35
CA LYS A 213 -5.28 -18.93 -14.84
C LYS A 213 -6.72 -18.90 -14.32
N ASN A 214 -6.91 -18.63 -13.03
CA ASN A 214 -8.24 -18.54 -12.42
C ASN A 214 -9.06 -17.42 -13.05
N CYS A 215 -8.46 -16.25 -13.28
CA CYS A 215 -9.11 -15.12 -13.94
C CYS A 215 -9.50 -15.47 -15.39
N LEU A 216 -8.58 -16.02 -16.18
CA LEU A 216 -8.82 -16.42 -17.57
C LEU A 216 -9.98 -17.41 -17.67
N LYS A 217 -9.97 -18.44 -16.82
CA LYS A 217 -11.02 -19.46 -16.80
C LYS A 217 -12.37 -18.89 -16.39
N LYS A 218 -12.41 -18.10 -15.32
CA LYS A 218 -13.67 -17.60 -14.74
C LYS A 218 -14.31 -16.49 -15.55
N VAL A 219 -13.51 -15.57 -16.09
CA VAL A 219 -14.00 -14.35 -16.75
C VAL A 219 -14.12 -14.55 -18.26
N TYR A 220 -13.17 -15.26 -18.87
CA TYR A 220 -13.05 -15.38 -20.32
C TYR A 220 -13.27 -16.80 -20.85
N ASN A 221 -13.42 -17.81 -19.97
CA ASN A 221 -13.48 -19.22 -20.34
C ASN A 221 -12.26 -19.67 -21.19
N LEU A 222 -11.08 -19.18 -20.82
CA LEU A 222 -9.79 -19.50 -21.47
C LEU A 222 -8.89 -20.29 -20.50
N GLU A 223 -8.13 -21.25 -21.03
CA GLU A 223 -7.12 -21.99 -20.26
C GLU A 223 -5.74 -21.31 -20.30
N GLU A 224 -5.45 -20.53 -21.35
CA GLU A 224 -4.18 -19.84 -21.56
C GLU A 224 -4.36 -18.40 -22.04
N MET A 225 -3.35 -17.56 -21.81
CA MET A 225 -3.35 -16.16 -22.23
C MET A 225 -3.30 -16.07 -23.78
N PRO A 226 -4.19 -15.29 -24.42
CA PRO A 226 -4.13 -15.07 -25.86
C PRO A 226 -2.80 -14.44 -26.30
N LYS A 227 -2.32 -14.82 -27.48
CA LYS A 227 -1.11 -14.21 -28.10
C LYS A 227 -1.34 -12.78 -28.59
N ASP A 228 -2.60 -12.40 -28.81
CA ASP A 228 -2.96 -11.05 -29.24
C ASP A 228 -2.77 -10.05 -28.08
N LYS A 229 -1.80 -9.14 -28.23
CA LYS A 229 -1.49 -8.08 -27.26
C LYS A 229 -2.69 -7.12 -27.05
N GLY A 230 -3.66 -7.08 -27.96
CA GLY A 230 -4.88 -6.27 -27.83
C GLY A 230 -6.03 -6.93 -27.06
N SER A 231 -5.88 -8.20 -26.65
CA SER A 231 -6.94 -8.93 -25.95
C SER A 231 -7.24 -8.33 -24.58
N SER A 232 -8.53 -8.18 -24.25
CA SER A 232 -8.94 -7.80 -22.88
C SER A 232 -8.57 -8.83 -21.83
N ALA A 233 -8.30 -10.08 -22.22
CA ALA A 233 -7.79 -11.12 -21.32
C ALA A 233 -6.44 -10.75 -20.69
N THR A 234 -5.67 -9.83 -21.30
CA THR A 234 -4.40 -9.31 -20.74
C THR A 234 -4.59 -8.64 -19.38
N TYR A 235 -5.79 -8.15 -19.05
CA TYR A 235 -6.10 -7.62 -17.71
C TYR A 235 -6.13 -8.69 -16.62
N CYS A 236 -6.12 -9.98 -16.96
CA CYS A 236 -5.91 -11.06 -16.00
C CYS A 236 -4.45 -11.20 -15.55
N ASN A 237 -3.49 -10.64 -16.30
CA ASN A 237 -2.07 -10.67 -15.92
C ASN A 237 -1.74 -9.49 -14.99
N PRO A 238 -1.30 -9.74 -13.74
CA PRO A 238 -0.87 -8.69 -12.83
C PRO A 238 0.26 -7.80 -13.39
N ASP A 239 1.12 -8.35 -14.25
CA ASP A 239 2.33 -7.67 -14.76
C ASP A 239 2.04 -6.65 -15.87
N THR A 240 0.79 -6.61 -16.38
CA THR A 240 0.37 -5.67 -17.43
C THR A 240 0.66 -4.21 -17.04
N TYR A 241 0.44 -3.86 -15.77
CA TYR A 241 0.71 -2.51 -15.26
C TYR A 241 2.19 -2.31 -14.90
N THR A 242 2.84 -3.33 -14.36
CA THR A 242 4.22 -3.26 -13.86
C THR A 242 5.20 -2.83 -14.95
N ASN A 243 5.09 -3.43 -16.14
CA ASN A 243 5.94 -3.05 -17.28
C ASN A 243 5.72 -1.59 -17.71
N ALA A 244 4.46 -1.14 -17.74
CA ALA A 244 4.13 0.24 -18.09
C ALA A 244 4.73 1.23 -17.08
N TYR A 245 4.62 0.95 -15.78
CA TYR A 245 5.19 1.77 -14.72
C TYR A 245 6.71 1.88 -14.78
N ILE A 246 7.40 0.75 -14.98
CA ILE A 246 8.86 0.77 -15.13
C ILE A 246 9.26 1.58 -16.37
N ASN A 247 8.57 1.40 -17.50
CA ASN A 247 8.88 2.15 -18.73
C ASN A 247 8.67 3.66 -18.57
N ILE A 248 7.65 4.08 -17.82
CA ILE A 248 7.44 5.48 -17.44
C ILE A 248 8.64 6.01 -16.64
N LEU A 249 9.08 5.27 -15.62
CA LEU A 249 10.16 5.69 -14.72
C LEU A 249 11.54 5.77 -15.39
N PHE A 250 11.76 5.06 -16.50
CA PHE A 250 13.03 5.06 -17.24
C PHE A 250 12.95 5.70 -18.64
N GLY A 251 11.83 6.36 -18.96
CA GLY A 251 11.67 7.11 -20.21
C GLY A 251 11.64 6.25 -21.48
N ASN A 252 11.37 4.94 -21.36
CA ASN A 252 11.24 4.05 -22.51
C ASN A 252 9.87 4.28 -23.16
N LYS A 253 9.86 4.98 -24.30
CA LYS A 253 8.60 5.33 -25.00
C LYS A 253 7.89 4.14 -25.67
N ASN A 254 8.62 3.04 -25.90
CA ASN A 254 8.09 1.81 -26.47
C ASN A 254 8.34 0.67 -25.48
N ASN A 255 7.41 -0.29 -25.39
CA ASN A 255 7.70 -1.60 -24.80
C ASN A 255 8.82 -2.22 -25.63
N ASP A 256 10.05 -2.04 -25.17
CA ASP A 256 11.21 -2.69 -25.76
C ASP A 256 11.08 -4.18 -25.41
N ASP A 257 10.57 -4.96 -26.37
CA ASP A 257 10.35 -6.40 -26.21
C ASP A 257 11.66 -7.16 -25.84
N LEU A 258 12.83 -6.49 -25.88
CA LEU A 258 14.12 -7.01 -25.42
C LEU A 258 14.34 -6.90 -23.89
N LYS A 259 13.56 -6.08 -23.17
CA LYS A 259 13.69 -5.85 -21.73
C LYS A 259 12.69 -6.70 -20.95
N ASP A 260 12.97 -7.99 -20.86
CA ASP A 260 12.17 -8.94 -20.08
C ASP A 260 12.43 -8.82 -18.56
N ALA A 261 11.72 -9.62 -17.77
CA ALA A 261 11.85 -9.64 -16.31
C ALA A 261 13.30 -9.91 -15.86
N LYS A 262 14.04 -10.80 -16.56
CA LYS A 262 15.44 -11.13 -16.25
C LYS A 262 16.35 -9.95 -16.51
N TRP A 263 16.16 -9.25 -17.62
CA TRP A 263 16.91 -8.04 -17.96
C TRP A 263 16.75 -6.98 -16.87
N TRP A 264 15.51 -6.72 -16.42
CA TRP A 264 15.25 -5.72 -15.37
C TRP A 264 15.91 -6.08 -14.04
N LEU A 265 15.91 -7.36 -13.67
CA LEU A 265 16.58 -7.83 -12.46
C LEU A 265 18.11 -7.63 -12.53
N VAL A 266 18.73 -7.99 -13.67
CA VAL A 266 20.16 -7.77 -13.91
C VAL A 266 20.50 -6.28 -13.89
N PHE A 267 19.67 -5.45 -14.54
CA PHE A 267 19.82 -4.00 -14.54
C PHE A 267 19.76 -3.43 -13.11
N TRP A 268 18.77 -3.84 -12.31
CA TRP A 268 18.62 -3.39 -10.93
C TRP A 268 19.84 -3.75 -10.08
N ASN A 269 20.23 -5.02 -10.08
CA ASN A 269 21.36 -5.50 -9.27
C ASN A 269 22.67 -4.78 -9.60
N LYS A 270 22.87 -4.42 -10.87
CA LYS A 270 24.06 -3.68 -11.33
C LYS A 270 24.03 -2.20 -10.98
N ASN A 271 22.86 -1.55 -11.03
CA ASN A 271 22.77 -0.08 -11.08
C ASN A 271 22.06 0.57 -9.90
N GLN A 272 21.35 -0.16 -9.03
CA GLN A 272 20.48 0.42 -7.98
C GLN A 272 21.14 1.53 -7.14
N ASN A 273 22.43 1.36 -6.79
CA ASN A 273 23.17 2.33 -5.97
C ASN A 273 23.60 3.59 -6.72
N ASN A 274 23.49 3.58 -8.05
CA ASN A 274 23.87 4.68 -8.94
C ASN A 274 22.64 5.31 -9.64
N LEU A 275 21.42 4.90 -9.28
CA LEU A 275 20.21 5.48 -9.83
C LEU A 275 19.98 6.87 -9.22
N VAL A 276 19.81 7.86 -10.09
CA VAL A 276 19.51 9.25 -9.71
C VAL A 276 18.28 9.73 -10.46
N TRP A 277 17.44 10.50 -9.78
CA TRP A 277 16.27 11.12 -10.39
C TRP A 277 16.70 12.34 -11.22
N ASN A 278 16.32 12.36 -12.50
CA ASN A 278 16.50 13.51 -13.37
C ASN A 278 15.21 14.34 -13.37
N SER A 279 15.23 15.49 -12.70
CA SER A 279 14.05 16.34 -12.55
C SER A 279 13.58 17.00 -13.84
N GLU A 280 14.47 17.24 -14.81
CA GLU A 280 14.10 17.85 -16.09
C GLU A 280 13.40 16.84 -17.02
N LYS A 281 13.83 15.58 -16.96
CA LYS A 281 13.30 14.51 -17.80
C LYS A 281 12.20 13.69 -17.12
N GLU A 282 12.01 13.86 -15.82
CA GLU A 282 11.03 13.15 -14.99
C GLU A 282 11.24 11.62 -15.01
N ILE A 283 12.50 11.18 -15.02
CA ILE A 283 12.90 9.77 -15.11
C ILE A 283 14.15 9.49 -14.27
N TYR A 284 14.41 8.22 -14.01
CA TYR A 284 15.68 7.75 -13.44
C TYR A 284 16.75 7.54 -14.50
N GLU A 285 17.97 7.92 -14.16
CA GLU A 285 19.17 7.70 -14.97
C GLU A 285 20.26 7.02 -14.12
N VAL A 286 21.17 6.29 -14.77
CA VAL A 286 22.36 5.76 -14.10
C VAL A 286 23.43 6.85 -14.10
N LYS A 287 23.87 7.24 -12.91
CA LYS A 287 25.00 8.16 -12.74
C LYS A 287 26.25 7.55 -13.38
N LYS A 288 26.83 8.27 -14.35
CA LYS A 288 28.09 7.90 -15.00
C LYS A 288 29.29 8.18 -14.13
#